data_AF-A0A250KYY0-F1
#
_entry.id   AF-A0A250KYY0-F1
#
_cell.length_a   1.000
_cell.length_b   1.000
_cell.length_c   1.000
_cell.angle_alpha   90.00
_cell.angle_beta   90.00
_cell.angle_gamma   90.00
#
_symmetry.space_group_name_H-M   'P 1'
#
loop_
_entity.id
_entity.type
_entity.pdbx_description
1 polymer ?
#
loop_
_entity_poly.entity_id
_entity_poly.type
_entity_poly.pdbx_seq_one_letter_code
_entity_poly.pdbx_strand_id
1 'polypeptide(L)'
;MRTHTLCFVLAAMIGFASAANGWNNGSSNDNQLPESLERKVRNLRTDLESKGYEVARGAWNLFRIEDCKFAIETIGNCLGNNPAAPYLIPSVPLWPDEFVDQNVRDLLGPTPDDTWWTYRLDEREALVVLAQLPPPGRYFGMQTYIFSREGEIDTTDEVYQSVTDDPFMQNILFMMSPNPSRVLVFSSIGNSNNNVVTERQSGAAFNQQRFFIITPDAVMERALTEALLRAGVPNRNHVFIEPVSTDLARLGLGSGEDDLMTLMRYSLPQDETAGDEWRRQLPLAVLRVRDTNTARPTEPYPKPAYDERIARSELGLKGDVENLVEAVKQLWGQPAAKDRAFESLMLTVDLIGQHCLERPMNCLGDTQDADYQISPTESIDSGEVLAVVGTLGTATGNATYTSLAPNRIPALVGVTNISDPDLKGSASAFSETVGNTDKLYVYYFARECGNLPNCREITEEMVPRGDAVKIVQRNYVVPGATRGPEPKKLVNPTLIQLDGAKRPSSR
;
A
#
# COMPACT_ATOMS: atom_id res chain seq x y z
N MET A 1 -70.38 32.09 -23.55
CA MET A 1 -69.58 33.24 -23.07
C MET A 1 -68.50 32.69 -22.14
N ARG A 2 -67.22 32.71 -22.56
CA ARG A 2 -65.99 32.35 -21.82
C ARG A 2 -65.90 30.88 -21.34
N THR A 3 -64.79 30.14 -21.31
CA THR A 3 -63.38 30.26 -21.72
C THR A 3 -62.80 28.83 -21.59
N HIS A 4 -61.78 28.48 -22.37
CA HIS A 4 -61.05 27.21 -22.26
C HIS A 4 -60.42 26.99 -20.87
N THR A 5 -60.40 25.74 -20.40
CA THR A 5 -59.51 25.29 -19.33
C THR A 5 -59.09 23.84 -19.60
N LEU A 6 -57.78 23.63 -19.70
CA LEU A 6 -57.08 22.36 -19.83
C LEU A 6 -57.40 21.41 -18.67
N CYS A 7 -57.58 20.13 -18.96
CA CYS A 7 -57.48 19.04 -17.99
C CYS A 7 -56.16 18.28 -18.23
N PHE A 8 -55.22 18.41 -17.30
CA PHE A 8 -54.09 17.50 -17.13
C PHE A 8 -54.47 16.45 -16.08
N VAL A 9 -54.27 15.17 -16.41
CA VAL A 9 -54.44 14.02 -15.50
C VAL A 9 -53.13 13.74 -14.78
N LEU A 10 -53.27 13.50 -13.47
CA LEU A 10 -52.27 13.12 -12.47
C LEU A 10 -51.28 12.05 -12.93
N ALA A 11 -49.99 12.28 -12.65
CA ALA A 11 -49.01 11.23 -12.35
C ALA A 11 -48.52 11.42 -10.90
N ALA A 12 -48.66 10.38 -10.09
CA ALA A 12 -48.34 10.35 -8.68
C ALA A 12 -46.83 10.29 -8.45
N MET A 13 -46.28 11.29 -7.75
CA MET A 13 -44.96 11.25 -7.13
C MET A 13 -45.13 10.76 -5.69
N ILE A 14 -44.70 9.53 -5.41
CA ILE A 14 -44.52 9.04 -4.04
C ILE A 14 -43.15 9.52 -3.58
N GLY A 15 -43.14 10.51 -2.69
CA GLY A 15 -41.96 10.97 -1.99
C GLY A 15 -41.49 9.89 -1.01
N PHE A 16 -40.26 9.40 -1.20
CA PHE A 16 -39.57 8.68 -0.14
C PHE A 16 -38.99 9.71 0.84
N ALA A 17 -39.44 9.58 2.08
CA ALA A 17 -38.97 10.35 3.22
C ALA A 17 -37.45 10.19 3.38
N SER A 18 -36.77 11.32 3.48
CA SER A 18 -35.41 11.43 3.98
C SER A 18 -35.38 10.96 5.43
N ALA A 19 -34.93 9.72 5.65
CA ALA A 19 -34.49 9.27 6.96
C ALA A 19 -33.20 10.03 7.29
N ALA A 20 -33.34 11.06 8.11
CA ALA A 20 -32.22 11.70 8.79
C ALA A 20 -31.55 10.66 9.70
N ASN A 21 -30.46 10.04 9.22
CA ASN A 21 -29.54 9.34 10.09
C ASN A 21 -28.75 10.40 10.85
N GLY A 22 -29.14 10.62 12.10
CA GLY A 22 -28.42 11.47 13.04
C GLY A 22 -26.98 10.98 13.17
N TRP A 23 -26.03 11.87 12.87
CA TRP A 23 -24.69 11.77 13.39
C TRP A 23 -24.78 11.73 14.92
N ASN A 24 -24.48 10.56 15.48
CA ASN A 24 -24.38 10.40 16.91
C ASN A 24 -23.04 11.02 17.32
N ASN A 25 -23.05 12.31 17.65
CA ASN A 25 -21.98 13.00 18.36
C ASN A 25 -21.87 12.40 19.78
N GLY A 26 -21.19 11.27 19.90
CA GLY A 26 -20.62 10.75 21.14
C GLY A 26 -19.17 11.22 21.27
N SER A 27 -18.80 11.77 22.41
CA SER A 27 -17.55 12.51 22.65
C SER A 27 -16.27 11.66 22.75
N SER A 28 -16.07 10.71 21.84
CA SER A 28 -14.75 10.10 21.60
C SER A 28 -14.66 9.72 20.12
N ASN A 29 -13.74 10.33 19.38
CA ASN A 29 -13.40 9.98 17.99
C ASN A 29 -12.69 8.62 17.86
N ASP A 30 -12.87 7.73 18.83
CA ASP A 30 -12.21 6.42 18.90
C ASP A 30 -12.87 5.44 17.92
N ASN A 31 -12.08 4.64 17.22
CA ASN A 31 -12.61 3.55 16.40
C ASN A 31 -13.41 2.55 17.27
N GLN A 32 -14.55 2.09 16.77
CA GLN A 32 -15.41 1.17 17.52
C GLN A 32 -14.79 -0.22 17.59
N LEU A 33 -14.35 -0.61 18.79
CA LEU A 33 -13.74 -1.92 19.02
C LEU A 33 -14.74 -2.95 19.56
N PRO A 34 -14.56 -4.26 19.27
CA PRO A 34 -15.23 -5.32 20.02
C PRO A 34 -14.98 -5.15 21.52
N GLU A 35 -16.00 -5.40 22.35
CA GLU A 35 -15.92 -5.15 23.81
C GLU A 35 -14.72 -5.86 24.47
N SER A 36 -14.41 -7.07 24.00
CA SER A 36 -13.28 -7.86 24.48
C SER A 36 -11.90 -7.28 24.13
N LEU A 37 -11.81 -6.47 23.07
CA LEU A 37 -10.61 -5.74 22.67
C LEU A 37 -10.53 -4.39 23.40
N GLU A 38 -11.63 -3.64 23.46
CA GLU A 38 -11.69 -2.36 24.18
C GLU A 38 -11.34 -2.54 25.67
N ARG A 39 -11.77 -3.66 26.27
CA ARG A 39 -11.37 -4.00 27.64
C ARG A 39 -9.86 -4.16 27.79
N LYS A 40 -9.17 -4.78 26.81
CA LYS A 40 -7.71 -4.90 26.81
C LYS A 40 -7.03 -3.55 26.64
N VAL A 41 -7.54 -2.68 25.77
CA VAL A 41 -7.04 -1.30 25.60
C VAL A 41 -7.10 -0.55 26.94
N ARG A 42 -8.26 -0.56 27.61
CA ARG A 42 -8.42 0.09 28.93
C ARG A 42 -7.50 -0.50 29.98
N ASN A 43 -7.44 -1.83 30.09
CA ASN A 43 -6.58 -2.50 31.09
C ASN A 43 -5.10 -2.20 30.86
N LEU A 44 -4.64 -2.21 29.60
CA LEU A 44 -3.26 -1.88 29.23
C LEU A 44 -2.93 -0.45 29.62
N ARG A 45 -3.79 0.51 29.24
CA ARG A 45 -3.62 1.92 29.59
C ARG A 45 -3.52 2.12 31.10
N THR A 46 -4.46 1.55 31.86
CA THR A 46 -4.45 1.66 33.34
C THR A 46 -3.21 1.03 33.96
N ASP A 47 -2.76 -0.14 33.48
CA ASP A 47 -1.52 -0.78 33.98
C ASP A 47 -0.29 0.11 33.73
N LEU A 48 -0.16 0.66 32.52
CA LEU A 48 0.95 1.53 32.14
C LEU A 48 0.95 2.85 32.90
N GLU A 49 -0.19 3.55 32.96
CA GLU A 49 -0.32 4.81 33.71
C GLU A 49 -0.01 4.61 35.20
N SER A 50 -0.44 3.48 35.80
CA SER A 50 -0.12 3.16 37.20
C SER A 50 1.38 2.96 37.48
N LYS A 51 2.18 2.74 36.43
CA LYS A 51 3.63 2.55 36.49
C LYS A 51 4.41 3.78 36.05
N GLY A 52 3.73 4.91 35.80
CA GLY A 52 4.36 6.18 35.46
C GLY A 52 4.67 6.37 33.97
N TYR A 53 4.15 5.49 33.10
CA TYR A 53 4.18 5.74 31.65
C TYR A 53 3.10 6.76 31.29
N GLU A 54 3.41 7.61 30.32
CA GLU A 54 2.40 8.42 29.65
C GLU A 54 1.80 7.62 28.48
N VAL A 55 0.48 7.68 28.34
CA VAL A 55 -0.26 6.94 27.32
C VAL A 55 -1.25 7.86 26.63
N ALA A 56 -1.15 7.94 25.31
CA ALA A 56 -2.07 8.70 24.48
C ALA A 56 -2.68 7.78 23.41
N ARG A 57 -3.98 7.94 23.13
CA ARG A 57 -4.71 7.14 22.14
C ARG A 57 -4.80 7.93 20.84
N GLY A 58 -4.47 7.27 19.72
CA GLY A 58 -4.73 7.77 18.38
C GLY A 58 -5.94 7.08 17.75
N ALA A 59 -6.18 7.38 16.47
CA ALA A 59 -7.25 6.79 15.68
C ALA A 59 -6.67 6.11 14.43
N TRP A 60 -7.44 5.21 13.83
CA TRP A 60 -7.16 4.60 12.53
C TRP A 60 -8.08 5.16 11.47
N ASN A 61 -7.50 5.45 10.31
CA ASN A 61 -8.19 6.02 9.18
C ASN A 61 -7.96 5.17 7.94
N LEU A 62 -8.83 5.32 6.94
CA LEU A 62 -8.73 4.61 5.67
C LEU A 62 -8.41 5.62 4.58
N PHE A 63 -7.24 5.48 3.95
CA PHE A 63 -6.80 6.34 2.84
C PHE A 63 -7.36 5.83 1.52
N ARG A 64 -8.32 6.57 0.96
CA ARG A 64 -9.01 6.22 -0.28
C ARG A 64 -8.56 7.10 -1.45
N ILE A 65 -9.03 6.76 -2.65
CA ILE A 65 -8.71 7.53 -3.85
C ILE A 65 -9.24 8.97 -3.77
N GLU A 66 -10.35 9.21 -3.07
CA GLU A 66 -10.90 10.56 -2.88
C GLU A 66 -10.00 11.45 -2.01
N ASP A 67 -9.16 10.84 -1.19
CA ASP A 67 -8.20 11.52 -0.32
C ASP A 67 -6.91 11.90 -1.06
N CYS A 68 -6.69 11.36 -2.27
CA CYS A 68 -5.53 11.69 -3.11
C CYS A 68 -5.35 13.19 -3.33
N LYS A 69 -6.44 13.96 -3.35
CA LYS A 69 -6.39 15.42 -3.53
C LYS A 69 -5.48 16.09 -2.49
N PHE A 70 -5.48 15.59 -1.25
CA PHE A 70 -4.70 16.16 -0.16
C PHE A 70 -3.21 15.85 -0.31
N ALA A 71 -2.88 14.61 -0.63
CA ALA A 71 -1.49 14.20 -0.89
C ALA A 71 -0.93 14.92 -2.13
N ILE A 72 -1.73 15.06 -3.19
CA ILE A 72 -1.33 15.80 -4.40
C ILE A 72 -1.10 17.29 -4.09
N GLU A 73 -1.98 17.92 -3.31
CA GLU A 73 -1.81 19.31 -2.90
C GLU A 73 -0.58 19.50 -1.99
N THR A 74 -0.31 18.54 -1.11
CA THR A 74 0.78 18.61 -0.14
C THR A 74 2.13 18.29 -0.76
N ILE A 75 2.29 17.11 -1.37
CA ILE A 75 3.56 16.56 -1.86
C ILE A 75 3.62 16.34 -3.38
N GLY A 76 2.59 16.77 -4.13
CA GLY A 76 2.57 16.69 -5.58
C GLY A 76 2.19 15.33 -6.17
N ASN A 77 1.93 14.31 -5.34
CA ASN A 77 1.53 12.97 -5.81
C ASN A 77 0.66 12.21 -4.78
N CYS A 78 0.02 11.11 -5.19
CA CYS A 78 -0.84 10.28 -4.33
C CYS A 78 -0.16 9.00 -3.80
N LEU A 79 1.16 9.00 -3.62
CA LEU A 79 1.91 7.92 -2.96
C LEU A 79 1.67 6.51 -3.54
N GLY A 80 1.25 6.41 -4.81
CA GLY A 80 0.92 5.12 -5.43
C GLY A 80 -0.25 4.39 -4.76
N ASN A 81 -1.29 5.13 -4.34
CA ASN A 81 -2.49 4.58 -3.73
C ASN A 81 -3.04 3.37 -4.52
N ASN A 82 -3.68 2.42 -3.82
CA ASN A 82 -4.35 1.29 -4.46
C ASN A 82 -5.86 1.34 -4.16
N PRO A 83 -6.71 1.76 -5.12
CA PRO A 83 -8.14 1.91 -4.86
C PRO A 83 -8.85 0.59 -4.54
N ALA A 84 -8.33 -0.55 -5.02
CA ALA A 84 -8.93 -1.87 -4.74
C ALA A 84 -8.52 -2.45 -3.38
N ALA A 85 -7.46 -1.92 -2.76
CA ALA A 85 -7.02 -2.30 -1.43
C ALA A 85 -6.49 -1.06 -0.69
N PRO A 86 -7.39 -0.17 -0.24
CA PRO A 86 -7.03 1.06 0.44
C PRO A 86 -6.14 0.81 1.67
N TYR A 87 -5.24 1.75 1.94
CA TYR A 87 -4.33 1.65 3.09
C TYR A 87 -5.03 2.14 4.36
N LEU A 88 -4.76 1.46 5.47
CA LEU A 88 -5.17 1.88 6.80
C LEU A 88 -3.97 2.57 7.45
N ILE A 89 -4.18 3.77 7.98
CA ILE A 89 -3.10 4.62 8.49
C ILE A 89 -3.53 5.20 9.85
N PRO A 90 -2.74 5.01 10.93
CA PRO A 90 -3.06 5.61 12.20
C PRO A 90 -2.75 7.11 12.16
N SER A 91 -3.66 7.93 12.70
CA SER A 91 -3.34 9.29 13.13
C SER A 91 -3.03 9.25 14.63
N VAL A 92 -1.84 9.72 15.01
CA VAL A 92 -1.33 9.57 16.37
C VAL A 92 -1.18 10.94 17.05
N PRO A 93 -1.43 11.04 18.37
CA PRO A 93 -1.23 12.28 19.10
C PRO A 93 0.26 12.61 19.19
N LEU A 94 0.59 13.90 19.08
CA LEU A 94 1.94 14.41 19.33
C LEU A 94 2.15 14.70 20.82
N TRP A 95 3.39 14.58 21.29
CA TRP A 95 3.72 15.08 22.63
C TRP A 95 3.84 16.60 22.64
N PRO A 96 3.58 17.27 23.78
CA PRO A 96 3.68 18.73 23.87
C PRO A 96 5.05 19.31 23.50
N ASP A 97 6.11 18.51 23.66
CA ASP A 97 7.51 18.83 23.37
C ASP A 97 7.98 18.35 21.99
N GLU A 98 7.10 17.79 21.17
CA GLU A 98 7.42 17.33 19.82
C GLU A 98 7.36 18.45 18.78
N PHE A 99 8.33 18.45 17.87
CA PHE A 99 8.32 19.31 16.71
C PHE A 99 7.14 18.99 15.79
N VAL A 100 6.46 20.05 15.36
CA VAL A 100 5.28 19.98 14.53
C VAL A 100 5.59 20.53 13.14
N ASP A 101 5.68 19.66 12.13
CA ASP A 101 5.88 20.07 10.74
C ASP A 101 4.57 20.46 10.07
N GLN A 102 4.19 21.74 10.18
CA GLN A 102 2.95 22.27 9.61
C GLN A 102 2.85 22.08 8.08
N ASN A 103 3.95 21.83 7.37
CA ASN A 103 3.92 21.65 5.92
C ASN A 103 3.31 20.30 5.49
N VAL A 104 3.18 19.34 6.41
CA VAL A 104 2.59 18.01 6.15
C VAL A 104 1.36 17.72 7.01
N ARG A 105 0.78 18.75 7.66
CA ARG A 105 -0.40 18.63 8.54
C ARG A 105 -1.55 17.88 7.87
N ASP A 106 -1.88 18.28 6.66
CA ASP A 106 -3.02 17.77 5.91
C ASP A 106 -2.60 16.76 4.82
N LEU A 107 -1.44 16.10 4.97
CA LEU A 107 -0.88 15.18 3.97
C LEU A 107 -1.91 14.19 3.41
N LEU A 108 -2.73 13.60 4.28
CA LEU A 108 -3.79 12.64 3.90
C LEU A 108 -5.19 13.17 4.23
N GLY A 109 -5.33 14.49 4.32
CA GLY A 109 -6.53 15.19 4.74
C GLY A 109 -6.55 15.56 6.22
N PRO A 110 -7.62 16.20 6.70
CA PRO A 110 -7.74 16.60 8.08
C PRO A 110 -7.83 15.39 9.01
N THR A 111 -7.06 15.39 10.09
CA THR A 111 -7.14 14.40 11.15
C THR A 111 -8.14 14.81 12.24
N PRO A 112 -8.76 13.84 12.94
CA PRO A 112 -9.51 14.15 14.15
C PRO A 112 -8.57 14.61 15.26
N ASP A 113 -9.05 15.56 16.08
CA ASP A 113 -8.34 16.11 17.23
C ASP A 113 -6.92 16.65 16.86
N ASP A 114 -6.03 16.77 17.85
CA ASP A 114 -4.63 17.17 17.65
C ASP A 114 -3.74 15.95 17.27
N THR A 115 -4.23 15.06 16.41
CA THR A 115 -3.46 13.88 15.93
C THR A 115 -2.81 14.12 14.56
N TRP A 116 -1.80 13.34 14.18
CA TRP A 116 -0.98 13.54 12.98
C TRP A 116 -0.75 12.24 12.20
N TRP A 117 -0.62 12.36 10.88
CA TRP A 117 -0.35 11.23 9.97
C TRP A 117 1.07 10.67 10.10
N THR A 118 2.00 11.54 10.48
CA THR A 118 3.40 11.21 10.74
C THR A 118 3.72 11.52 12.20
N TYR A 119 4.74 10.85 12.74
CA TYR A 119 5.15 11.01 14.13
C TYR A 119 6.64 10.77 14.28
N ARG A 120 7.24 11.32 15.32
CA ARG A 120 8.60 10.96 15.73
C ARG A 120 8.55 10.01 16.91
N LEU A 121 9.63 9.26 17.13
CA LEU A 121 9.78 8.41 18.31
C LEU A 121 11.03 8.84 19.08
N ASP A 122 10.87 9.12 20.36
CA ASP A 122 11.97 9.13 21.32
C ASP A 122 12.50 7.70 21.55
N GLU A 123 13.77 7.58 21.98
CA GLU A 123 14.38 6.29 22.30
C GLU A 123 13.64 5.50 23.38
N ARG A 124 12.75 6.12 24.17
CA ARG A 124 12.01 5.50 25.27
C ARG A 124 10.51 5.41 24.99
N GLU A 125 10.14 5.42 23.72
CA GLU A 125 8.75 5.38 23.29
C GLU A 125 8.38 4.08 22.58
N ALA A 126 7.07 3.91 22.40
CA ALA A 126 6.53 2.90 21.51
C ALA A 126 5.18 3.33 20.94
N LEU A 127 4.87 2.81 19.75
CA LEU A 127 3.49 2.62 19.34
C LEU A 127 3.05 1.19 19.65
N VAL A 128 1.85 1.05 20.22
CA VAL A 128 1.21 -0.22 20.51
C VAL A 128 -0.09 -0.30 19.75
N VAL A 129 -0.16 -1.20 18.78
CA VAL A 129 -1.37 -1.46 17.98
C VAL A 129 -2.11 -2.64 18.59
N LEU A 130 -3.40 -2.47 18.85
CA LEU A 130 -4.30 -3.52 19.32
C LEU A 130 -5.37 -3.73 18.24
N ALA A 131 -5.31 -4.87 17.55
CA ALA A 131 -6.08 -5.09 16.34
C ALA A 131 -7.02 -6.29 16.47
N GLN A 132 -8.28 -6.11 16.09
CA GLN A 132 -9.08 -7.21 15.55
C GLN A 132 -8.74 -7.32 14.06
N LEU A 133 -7.94 -8.31 13.70
CA LEU A 133 -7.50 -8.54 12.32
C LEU A 133 -8.68 -8.89 11.39
N PRO A 134 -8.57 -8.58 10.09
CA PRO A 134 -9.66 -8.70 9.13
C PRO A 134 -10.17 -10.14 8.96
N PRO A 135 -11.36 -10.33 8.36
CA PRO A 135 -11.81 -11.66 7.92
C PRO A 135 -10.85 -12.27 6.90
N PRO A 136 -10.94 -13.59 6.63
CA PRO A 136 -10.07 -14.27 5.67
C PRO A 136 -10.01 -13.54 4.33
N GLY A 137 -8.80 -13.25 3.88
CA GLY A 137 -8.49 -12.72 2.55
C GLY A 137 -7.17 -13.30 2.04
N ARG A 138 -6.66 -12.77 0.93
CA ARG A 138 -5.38 -13.25 0.39
C ARG A 138 -4.16 -12.69 1.11
N TYR A 139 -4.26 -11.46 1.62
CA TYR A 139 -3.13 -10.79 2.22
C TYR A 139 -3.58 -9.72 3.22
N PHE A 140 -2.86 -9.63 4.34
CA PHE A 140 -2.71 -8.37 5.06
C PHE A 140 -1.26 -8.20 5.49
N GLY A 141 -0.84 -6.96 5.69
CA GLY A 141 0.47 -6.63 6.24
C GLY A 141 0.49 -5.30 6.95
N MET A 142 1.41 -5.14 7.89
CA MET A 142 1.69 -3.90 8.59
C MET A 142 3.20 -3.62 8.56
N GLN A 143 3.54 -2.36 8.32
CA GLN A 143 4.92 -1.90 8.20
C GLN A 143 5.02 -0.44 8.67
N THR A 144 6.07 -0.12 9.42
CA THR A 144 6.50 1.24 9.70
C THR A 144 7.58 1.67 8.72
N TYR A 145 7.52 2.95 8.35
CA TYR A 145 8.42 3.59 7.41
C TYR A 145 9.03 4.83 8.04
N ILE A 146 10.26 5.14 7.68
CA ILE A 146 10.74 6.52 7.74
C ILE A 146 10.13 7.23 6.53
N PHE A 147 9.24 8.18 6.77
CA PHE A 147 8.52 8.91 5.74
C PHE A 147 9.33 10.06 5.18
N SER A 148 9.88 10.91 6.06
CA SER A 148 10.73 12.03 5.66
C SER A 148 11.88 12.22 6.65
N ARG A 149 12.98 12.80 6.17
CA ARG A 149 14.16 13.10 7.01
C ARG A 149 14.85 14.38 6.60
N GLU A 150 15.56 15.01 7.53
CA GLU A 150 16.44 16.13 7.20
C GLU A 150 17.55 15.68 6.25
N GLY A 151 17.73 16.43 5.16
CA GLY A 151 18.72 16.11 4.14
C GLY A 151 18.47 16.84 2.83
N GLU A 152 19.34 16.55 1.87
CA GLU A 152 19.31 17.09 0.52
C GLU A 152 19.40 15.94 -0.49
N ILE A 153 18.97 16.20 -1.72
CA ILE A 153 19.09 15.25 -2.82
C ILE A 153 20.54 15.26 -3.32
N ASP A 154 21.23 14.12 -3.19
CA ASP A 154 22.55 13.94 -3.78
C ASP A 154 22.45 13.64 -5.27
N THR A 155 22.59 14.68 -6.09
CA THR A 155 22.58 14.55 -7.55
C THR A 155 23.78 13.78 -8.09
N THR A 156 24.80 13.48 -7.29
CA THR A 156 25.97 12.68 -7.73
C THR A 156 25.82 11.19 -7.49
N ASP A 157 24.75 10.77 -6.79
CA ASP A 157 24.42 9.37 -6.55
C ASP A 157 24.25 8.57 -7.86
N GLU A 158 24.69 7.31 -7.85
CA GLU A 158 24.65 6.44 -9.03
C GLU A 158 23.22 6.17 -9.52
N VAL A 159 22.26 6.03 -8.60
CA VAL A 159 20.85 5.80 -8.95
C VAL A 159 20.25 7.09 -9.49
N TYR A 160 20.56 8.23 -8.87
CA TYR A 160 20.15 9.54 -9.41
C TYR A 160 20.59 9.71 -10.87
N GLN A 161 21.86 9.43 -11.16
CA GLN A 161 22.41 9.53 -12.52
C GLN A 161 21.74 8.53 -13.48
N SER A 162 21.43 7.32 -13.01
CA SER A 162 20.84 6.25 -13.84
C SER A 162 19.42 6.56 -14.34
N VAL A 163 18.67 7.43 -13.65
CA VAL A 163 17.29 7.78 -14.00
C VAL A 163 17.14 9.19 -14.59
N THR A 164 18.24 9.88 -14.92
CA THR A 164 18.21 11.24 -15.49
C THR A 164 17.45 11.33 -16.82
N ASP A 165 17.47 10.25 -17.62
CA ASP A 165 16.75 10.15 -18.89
C ASP A 165 15.26 9.75 -18.73
N ASP A 166 14.80 9.43 -17.51
CA ASP A 166 13.38 9.25 -17.16
C ASP A 166 12.98 10.28 -16.09
N PRO A 167 12.52 11.49 -16.52
CA PRO A 167 12.13 12.56 -15.59
C PRO A 167 11.05 12.16 -14.59
N PHE A 168 10.19 11.20 -14.95
CA PHE A 168 9.20 10.70 -14.00
C PHE A 168 9.88 9.92 -12.88
N MET A 169 10.72 8.94 -13.22
CA MET A 169 11.45 8.14 -12.24
C MET A 169 12.35 9.00 -11.36
N GLN A 170 13.06 9.96 -11.96
CA GLN A 170 13.87 10.92 -11.20
C GLN A 170 13.03 11.69 -10.17
N ASN A 171 11.89 12.25 -10.59
CA ASN A 171 11.05 13.08 -9.71
C ASN A 171 10.38 12.29 -8.58
N ILE A 172 10.02 11.01 -8.79
CA ILE A 172 9.39 10.22 -7.73
C ILE A 172 10.41 9.63 -6.75
N LEU A 173 11.63 9.31 -7.21
CA LEU A 173 12.70 8.75 -6.39
C LEU A 173 13.47 9.83 -5.63
N PHE A 174 13.59 11.04 -6.16
CA PHE A 174 14.36 12.12 -5.54
C PHE A 174 13.47 13.33 -5.35
N MET A 175 12.73 13.35 -4.24
CA MET A 175 11.72 14.34 -3.94
C MET A 175 12.01 15.04 -2.61
N MET A 176 12.00 16.37 -2.63
CA MET A 176 11.99 17.17 -1.41
C MET A 176 10.61 17.08 -0.74
N SER A 177 10.59 17.05 0.58
CA SER A 177 9.37 17.30 1.35
C SER A 177 8.91 18.76 1.13
N PRO A 178 7.63 19.08 1.36
CA PRO A 178 7.15 20.46 1.39
C PRO A 178 7.90 21.32 2.41
N ASN A 179 8.44 20.70 3.46
CA ASN A 179 9.48 21.31 4.26
C ASN A 179 10.84 21.22 3.53
N PRO A 180 11.43 22.35 3.07
CA PRO A 180 12.58 22.34 2.19
C PRO A 180 13.89 21.86 2.85
N SER A 181 13.94 21.71 4.17
CA SER A 181 15.10 21.09 4.84
C SER A 181 15.04 19.56 4.83
N ARG A 182 13.97 18.97 4.29
CA ARG A 182 13.69 17.54 4.38
C ARG A 182 13.48 16.91 3.01
N VAL A 183 13.88 15.66 2.88
CA VAL A 183 13.60 14.80 1.73
C VAL A 183 12.50 13.80 2.09
N LEU A 184 11.66 13.44 1.11
CA LEU A 184 10.77 12.29 1.24
C LEU A 184 11.57 11.03 0.94
N VAL A 185 11.60 10.10 1.89
CA VAL A 185 12.34 8.83 1.76
C VAL A 185 11.43 7.61 1.79
N PHE A 186 10.25 7.69 2.41
CA PHE A 186 9.23 6.63 2.49
C PHE A 186 9.79 5.19 2.46
N SER A 187 10.70 4.90 3.39
CA SER A 187 11.58 3.72 3.39
C SER A 187 11.22 2.77 4.53
N SER A 188 11.07 1.48 4.20
CA SER A 188 10.83 0.44 5.21
C SER A 188 12.03 0.30 6.15
N ILE A 189 11.75 0.03 7.43
CA ILE A 189 12.81 -0.11 8.45
C ILE A 189 13.27 -1.55 8.66
N GLY A 190 12.62 -2.51 8.00
CA GLY A 190 12.92 -3.93 8.13
C GLY A 190 11.88 -4.81 7.45
N ASN A 191 11.86 -6.08 7.85
CA ASN A 191 10.88 -7.05 7.35
C ASN A 191 9.45 -6.72 7.83
N SER A 192 8.47 -6.88 6.94
CA SER A 192 7.06 -6.63 7.28
C SER A 192 6.42 -7.70 8.16
N ASN A 193 5.45 -7.25 8.97
CA ASN A 193 4.54 -8.08 9.74
C ASN A 193 3.30 -8.39 8.90
N ASN A 194 3.34 -9.48 8.13
CA ASN A 194 2.22 -9.93 7.29
C ASN A 194 1.48 -11.15 7.86
N ASN A 195 0.37 -11.50 7.21
CA ASN A 195 -0.49 -12.61 7.63
C ASN A 195 0.26 -13.94 7.78
N VAL A 196 1.31 -14.21 6.99
CA VAL A 196 2.10 -15.44 7.11
C VAL A 196 3.01 -15.39 8.33
N VAL A 197 3.66 -14.25 8.60
CA VAL A 197 4.42 -14.04 9.86
C VAL A 197 3.50 -14.24 11.06
N THR A 198 2.31 -13.64 11.02
CA THR A 198 1.31 -13.76 12.08
C THR A 198 0.88 -15.20 12.32
N GLU A 199 0.54 -15.93 11.25
CA GLU A 199 0.11 -17.32 11.33
C GLU A 199 1.23 -18.23 11.85
N ARG A 200 2.48 -18.06 11.39
CA ARG A 200 3.62 -18.87 11.87
C ARG A 200 3.89 -18.69 13.36
N GLN A 201 3.79 -17.47 13.86
CA GLN A 201 4.05 -17.20 15.27
C GLN A 201 2.90 -17.66 16.17
N SER A 202 1.66 -17.41 15.75
CA SER A 202 0.48 -17.50 16.63
C SER A 202 -0.55 -18.57 16.24
N GLY A 203 -0.30 -19.33 15.17
CA GLY A 203 -1.15 -20.41 14.67
C GLY A 203 -2.34 -19.99 13.80
N ALA A 204 -2.68 -18.69 13.77
CA ALA A 204 -3.72 -18.14 12.91
C ALA A 204 -3.53 -16.62 12.72
N ALA A 205 -3.99 -16.08 11.60
CA ALA A 205 -3.86 -14.65 11.29
C ALA A 205 -5.21 -13.92 11.23
N PHE A 206 -6.16 -14.38 10.41
CA PHE A 206 -7.43 -13.70 10.16
C PHE A 206 -8.47 -13.92 11.27
N ASN A 207 -9.39 -12.96 11.46
CA ASN A 207 -10.40 -12.95 12.52
C ASN A 207 -9.83 -13.08 13.94
N GLN A 208 -8.57 -12.68 14.13
CA GLN A 208 -7.88 -12.81 15.41
C GLN A 208 -7.60 -11.46 16.05
N GLN A 209 -7.57 -11.43 17.39
CA GLN A 209 -6.96 -10.31 18.10
C GLN A 209 -5.44 -10.50 18.14
N ARG A 210 -4.69 -9.53 17.62
CA ARG A 210 -3.22 -9.47 17.65
C ARG A 210 -2.73 -8.09 18.04
N PHE A 211 -1.51 -8.06 18.55
CA PHE A 211 -0.93 -6.87 19.16
C PHE A 211 0.44 -6.64 18.55
N PHE A 212 0.76 -5.40 18.22
CA PHE A 212 2.03 -5.05 17.61
C PHE A 212 2.68 -3.94 18.42
N ILE A 213 3.98 -4.07 18.67
CA ILE A 213 4.79 -3.06 19.37
C ILE A 213 5.84 -2.58 18.39
N ILE A 214 5.81 -1.29 18.08
CA ILE A 214 6.83 -0.59 17.31
C ILE A 214 7.64 0.24 18.30
N THR A 215 8.91 -0.11 18.53
CA THR A 215 9.73 0.56 19.56
C THR A 215 11.23 0.45 19.24
N PRO A 216 12.01 1.48 19.58
CA PRO A 216 13.46 1.43 19.49
C PRO A 216 14.14 0.73 20.67
N ASP A 217 13.42 0.47 21.77
CA ASP A 217 14.02 0.02 23.03
C ASP A 217 13.49 -1.35 23.47
N ALA A 218 14.42 -2.30 23.60
CA ALA A 218 14.11 -3.66 24.05
C ALA A 218 13.59 -3.70 25.49
N VAL A 219 13.87 -2.68 26.32
CA VAL A 219 13.26 -2.57 27.65
C VAL A 219 11.77 -2.21 27.54
N MET A 220 11.42 -1.26 26.66
CA MET A 220 10.03 -0.91 26.34
C MET A 220 9.28 -2.12 25.81
N GLU A 221 9.87 -2.86 24.87
CA GLU A 221 9.30 -4.10 24.33
C GLU A 221 8.88 -5.07 25.44
N ARG A 222 9.80 -5.37 26.37
CA ARG A 222 9.53 -6.29 27.49
C ARG A 222 8.46 -5.74 28.41
N ALA A 223 8.54 -4.47 28.79
CA ALA A 223 7.56 -3.85 29.68
C ALA A 223 6.14 -3.86 29.10
N LEU A 224 6.01 -3.50 27.82
CA LEU A 224 4.75 -3.45 27.08
C LEU A 224 4.19 -4.85 26.83
N THR A 225 5.04 -5.82 26.48
CA THR A 225 4.63 -7.23 26.35
C THR A 225 4.03 -7.74 27.66
N GLU A 226 4.72 -7.52 28.78
CA GLU A 226 4.23 -7.93 30.10
C GLU A 226 2.93 -7.18 30.49
N ALA A 227 2.79 -5.91 30.13
CA ALA A 227 1.57 -5.14 30.33
C ALA A 227 0.39 -5.67 29.50
N LEU A 228 0.63 -6.05 28.24
CA LEU A 228 -0.35 -6.71 27.39
C LEU A 228 -0.82 -8.04 27.99
N LEU A 229 0.10 -8.86 28.50
CA LEU A 229 -0.26 -10.12 29.16
C LEU A 229 -1.16 -9.88 30.38
N ARG A 230 -0.81 -8.91 31.25
CA ARG A 230 -1.67 -8.50 32.38
C ARG A 230 -3.02 -7.93 31.93
N ALA A 231 -3.06 -7.27 30.78
CA ALA A 231 -4.29 -6.75 30.19
C ALA A 231 -5.23 -7.84 29.64
N GLY A 232 -4.76 -9.10 29.56
CA GLY A 232 -5.54 -10.25 29.13
C GLY A 232 -5.18 -10.77 27.73
N VAL A 233 -4.00 -10.42 27.20
CA VAL A 233 -3.43 -11.10 26.02
C VAL A 233 -3.01 -12.53 26.41
N PRO A 234 -3.43 -13.58 25.67
CA PRO A 234 -3.27 -14.96 26.15
C PRO A 234 -1.83 -15.41 26.42
N ASN A 235 -0.88 -15.03 25.55
CA ASN A 235 0.54 -15.34 25.67
C ASN A 235 1.36 -14.46 24.70
N ARG A 236 2.69 -14.50 24.85
CA ARG A 236 3.63 -13.66 24.08
C ARG A 236 3.56 -13.89 22.57
N ASN A 237 3.17 -15.08 22.10
CA ASN A 237 3.10 -15.35 20.66
C ASN A 237 2.03 -14.52 19.94
N HIS A 238 1.13 -13.84 20.67
CA HIS A 238 0.13 -12.93 20.10
C HIS A 238 0.66 -11.49 19.94
N VAL A 239 1.89 -11.21 20.40
CA VAL A 239 2.54 -9.89 20.37
C VAL A 239 3.66 -9.93 19.34
N PHE A 240 3.63 -9.02 18.37
CA PHE A 240 4.61 -8.89 17.29
C PHE A 240 5.44 -7.64 17.50
N ILE A 241 6.76 -7.77 17.36
CA ILE A 241 7.69 -6.67 17.61
C ILE A 241 8.22 -6.18 16.27
N GLU A 242 8.14 -4.88 16.05
CA GLU A 242 8.80 -4.19 14.95
C GLU A 242 9.89 -3.27 15.54
N PRO A 243 11.16 -3.72 15.53
CA PRO A 243 12.24 -2.95 16.11
C PRO A 243 12.55 -1.71 15.26
N VAL A 244 12.65 -0.55 15.91
CA VAL A 244 13.11 0.70 15.28
C VAL A 244 14.57 0.94 15.65
N SER A 245 15.49 0.52 14.80
CA SER A 245 16.93 0.62 15.10
C SER A 245 17.44 2.07 15.04
N THR A 246 18.20 2.49 16.05
CA THR A 246 18.94 3.76 16.07
C THR A 246 20.04 3.83 15.01
N ASP A 247 20.50 2.66 14.51
CA ASP A 247 21.43 2.61 13.36
C ASP A 247 20.75 2.95 12.02
N LEU A 248 19.41 3.06 11.99
CA LEU A 248 18.61 3.36 10.80
C LEU A 248 17.88 4.71 10.91
N ALA A 249 17.15 4.89 12.02
CA ALA A 249 16.33 6.06 12.26
C ALA A 249 17.03 7.06 13.18
N ARG A 250 16.91 8.35 12.87
CA ARG A 250 17.25 9.47 13.75
C ARG A 250 16.09 9.67 14.72
N LEU A 251 16.29 9.27 15.97
CA LEU A 251 15.26 9.22 17.01
C LEU A 251 15.33 10.44 17.94
N GLY A 252 14.17 10.83 18.44
CA GLY A 252 13.95 11.98 19.28
C GLY A 252 12.68 12.72 18.86
N LEU A 253 12.42 13.88 19.46
CA LEU A 253 11.21 14.67 19.20
C LEU A 253 11.50 16.00 18.49
N GLY A 254 12.77 16.26 18.13
CA GLY A 254 13.21 17.51 17.52
C GLY A 254 13.00 17.60 16.01
N SER A 255 13.23 18.78 15.45
CA SER A 255 13.05 19.05 14.01
C SER A 255 14.02 18.29 13.10
N GLY A 256 15.18 17.88 13.61
CA GLY A 256 16.18 17.09 12.87
C GLY A 256 15.89 15.59 12.82
N GLU A 257 14.91 15.13 13.59
CA GLU A 257 14.57 13.71 13.71
C GLU A 257 13.67 13.24 12.56
N ASP A 258 13.71 11.93 12.32
CA ASP A 258 13.01 11.28 11.21
C ASP A 258 11.49 11.23 11.49
N ASP A 259 10.68 11.59 10.50
CA ASP A 259 9.23 11.38 10.57
C ASP A 259 8.93 9.94 10.21
N LEU A 260 8.18 9.24 11.05
CA LEU A 260 7.72 7.89 10.84
C LEU A 260 6.25 7.86 10.39
N MET A 261 5.89 6.86 9.60
CA MET A 261 4.52 6.57 9.21
C MET A 261 4.29 5.06 9.26
N THR A 262 3.16 4.63 9.82
CA THR A 262 2.79 3.21 9.86
C THR A 262 1.60 2.95 8.96
N LEU A 263 1.64 1.86 8.19
CA LEU A 263 0.56 1.48 7.29
C LEU A 263 0.15 0.04 7.56
N MET A 264 -1.15 -0.23 7.42
CA MET A 264 -1.68 -1.57 7.29
C MET A 264 -2.41 -1.70 5.95
N ARG A 265 -2.30 -2.85 5.31
CA ARG A 265 -2.99 -3.17 4.06
C ARG A 265 -3.77 -4.46 4.21
N TYR A 266 -4.94 -4.54 3.56
CA TYR A 266 -5.77 -5.74 3.49
C TYR A 266 -6.35 -5.92 2.08
N SER A 267 -6.07 -7.07 1.45
CA SER A 267 -6.35 -7.32 0.03
C SER A 267 -7.10 -8.62 -0.21
N LEU A 268 -8.04 -8.55 -1.17
CA LEU A 268 -8.90 -9.65 -1.63
C LEU A 268 -9.54 -10.45 -0.49
N PRO A 269 -10.55 -9.87 0.19
CA PRO A 269 -11.41 -10.64 1.09
C PRO A 269 -12.01 -11.86 0.39
N GLN A 270 -12.13 -12.98 1.10
CA GLN A 270 -12.93 -14.12 0.62
C GLN A 270 -14.43 -13.78 0.63
N ASP A 271 -14.85 -12.98 1.61
CA ASP A 271 -16.18 -12.37 1.70
C ASP A 271 -16.01 -10.84 1.62
N GLU A 272 -16.37 -10.27 0.47
CA GLU A 272 -16.25 -8.83 0.22
C GLU A 272 -17.10 -8.00 1.19
N THR A 273 -18.30 -8.48 1.53
CA THR A 273 -19.20 -7.75 2.44
C THR A 273 -18.61 -7.70 3.86
N ALA A 274 -18.07 -8.83 4.34
CA ALA A 274 -17.39 -8.85 5.64
C ALA A 274 -16.11 -8.01 5.64
N GLY A 275 -15.36 -8.03 4.53
CA GLY A 275 -14.17 -7.19 4.36
C GLY A 275 -14.48 -5.70 4.38
N ASP A 276 -15.56 -5.28 3.70
CA ASP A 276 -15.99 -3.89 3.67
C ASP A 276 -16.56 -3.43 5.01
N GLU A 277 -17.28 -4.31 5.72
CA GLU A 277 -17.72 -4.01 7.08
C GLU A 277 -16.53 -3.82 8.03
N TRP A 278 -15.50 -4.66 7.93
CA TRP A 278 -14.28 -4.49 8.71
C TRP A 278 -13.56 -3.17 8.40
N ARG A 279 -13.49 -2.76 7.12
CA ARG A 279 -12.93 -1.47 6.69
C ARG A 279 -13.76 -0.27 7.14
N ARG A 280 -15.08 -0.42 7.33
CA ARG A 280 -15.94 0.63 7.89
C ARG A 280 -15.77 0.77 9.39
N GLN A 281 -15.68 -0.35 10.10
CA GLN A 281 -15.55 -0.37 11.56
C GLN A 281 -14.14 -0.01 12.03
N LEU A 282 -13.12 -0.39 11.25
CA LEU A 282 -11.69 -0.26 11.58
C LEU A 282 -11.42 -0.67 13.04
N PRO A 283 -11.68 -1.93 13.45
CA PRO A 283 -11.59 -2.34 14.86
C PRO A 283 -10.12 -2.48 15.32
N LEU A 284 -9.43 -1.36 15.31
CA LEU A 284 -8.00 -1.15 15.54
C LEU A 284 -7.86 0.00 16.55
N ALA A 285 -7.01 -0.19 17.55
CA ALA A 285 -6.56 0.86 18.44
C ALA A 285 -5.07 1.07 18.27
N VAL A 286 -4.61 2.31 18.44
CA VAL A 286 -3.18 2.64 18.58
C VAL A 286 -2.99 3.46 19.84
N LEU A 287 -2.01 3.03 20.66
CA LEU A 287 -1.55 3.78 21.82
C LEU A 287 -0.11 4.22 21.58
N ARG A 288 0.17 5.50 21.80
CA ARG A 288 1.53 6.00 21.94
C ARG A 288 1.89 5.97 23.42
N VAL A 289 3.02 5.35 23.74
CA VAL A 289 3.47 5.12 25.11
C VAL A 289 4.86 5.70 25.29
N ARG A 290 5.05 6.53 26.32
CA ARG A 290 6.32 7.16 26.68
C ARG A 290 6.73 6.79 28.10
N ASP A 291 7.95 6.28 28.27
CA ASP A 291 8.57 6.10 29.57
C ASP A 291 9.19 7.43 30.04
N THR A 292 8.60 8.04 31.07
CA THR A 292 9.08 9.31 31.63
C THR A 292 10.32 9.15 32.52
N ASN A 293 10.73 7.90 32.82
CA ASN A 293 11.91 7.63 33.63
C ASN A 293 13.21 7.72 32.80
N THR A 294 13.74 8.94 32.71
CA THR A 294 15.00 9.22 31.99
C THR A 294 16.25 8.64 32.67
N ALA A 295 16.17 8.16 33.92
CA ALA A 295 17.30 7.58 34.64
C ALA A 295 17.59 6.12 34.24
N ARG A 296 16.64 5.43 33.62
CA ARG A 296 16.82 4.06 33.13
C ARG A 296 17.72 4.06 31.90
N PRO A 297 18.65 3.12 31.66
CA PRO A 297 19.33 3.02 30.36
C PRO A 297 18.40 2.48 29.26
N THR A 298 18.55 2.96 28.02
CA THR A 298 17.91 2.38 26.82
C THR A 298 18.68 1.13 26.36
N GLU A 299 17.98 0.17 25.75
CA GLU A 299 18.58 -0.99 25.07
C GLU A 299 18.18 -0.98 23.59
N PRO A 300 18.93 -0.28 22.72
CA PRO A 300 18.59 -0.17 21.31
C PRO A 300 18.71 -1.51 20.58
N TYR A 301 17.87 -1.69 19.56
CA TYR A 301 18.02 -2.81 18.62
C TYR A 301 19.15 -2.56 17.61
N PRO A 302 19.86 -3.62 17.18
CA PRO A 302 20.72 -3.51 16.01
C PRO A 302 19.89 -3.30 14.74
N LYS A 303 20.54 -2.78 13.68
CA LYS A 303 19.97 -2.75 12.32
C LYS A 303 19.38 -4.12 11.94
N PRO A 304 18.07 -4.24 11.66
CA PRO A 304 17.45 -5.52 11.31
C PRO A 304 18.03 -6.08 10.01
N ALA A 305 18.34 -7.38 9.99
CA ALA A 305 18.66 -8.07 8.75
C ALA A 305 17.37 -8.33 7.95
N TYR A 306 17.45 -8.18 6.63
CA TYR A 306 16.38 -8.63 5.73
C TYR A 306 16.45 -10.14 5.52
N ASP A 307 15.27 -10.76 5.43
CA ASP A 307 15.18 -12.18 5.13
C ASP A 307 15.57 -12.44 3.66
N GLU A 308 16.20 -13.57 3.39
CA GLU A 308 16.47 -13.99 2.02
C GLU A 308 15.16 -14.22 1.25
N ARG A 309 15.06 -13.63 0.06
CA ARG A 309 13.96 -13.87 -0.87
C ARG A 309 14.20 -15.17 -1.64
N ILE A 310 13.12 -15.92 -1.83
CA ILE A 310 13.13 -17.14 -2.63
C ILE A 310 12.19 -16.98 -3.83
N ALA A 311 12.37 -17.79 -4.87
CA ALA A 311 11.40 -17.89 -5.96
C ALA A 311 11.58 -19.21 -6.71
N ARG A 312 10.49 -19.71 -7.30
CA ARG A 312 10.52 -20.69 -8.37
C ARG A 312 10.92 -19.96 -9.65
N SER A 313 12.00 -20.41 -10.30
CA SER A 313 12.52 -19.69 -11.46
C SER A 313 11.53 -19.71 -12.62
N GLU A 314 11.20 -18.52 -13.12
CA GLU A 314 10.37 -18.30 -14.30
C GLU A 314 11.20 -18.15 -15.57
N LEU A 315 12.55 -18.16 -15.48
CA LEU A 315 13.44 -17.89 -16.62
C LEU A 315 13.21 -18.86 -17.79
N GLY A 316 12.74 -20.08 -17.52
CA GLY A 316 12.33 -21.04 -18.56
C GLY A 316 11.07 -20.66 -19.33
N LEU A 317 10.27 -19.72 -18.84
CA LEU A 317 9.05 -19.20 -19.47
C LEU A 317 9.32 -17.98 -20.37
N LYS A 318 10.56 -17.46 -20.41
CA LYS A 318 10.89 -16.25 -21.19
C LYS A 318 10.50 -16.38 -22.67
N GLY A 319 10.83 -17.52 -23.29
CA GLY A 319 10.47 -17.79 -24.68
C GLY A 319 8.95 -17.89 -24.89
N ASP A 320 8.20 -18.42 -23.93
CA ASP A 320 6.74 -18.49 -24.03
C ASP A 320 6.10 -17.10 -23.89
N VAL A 321 6.64 -16.23 -23.04
CA VAL A 321 6.21 -14.81 -22.95
C VAL A 321 6.48 -14.07 -24.27
N GLU A 322 7.67 -14.24 -24.86
CA GLU A 322 8.02 -13.66 -26.17
C GLU A 322 7.08 -14.17 -27.27
N ASN A 323 6.80 -15.48 -27.31
CA ASN A 323 5.85 -16.06 -28.25
C ASN A 323 4.42 -15.53 -28.05
N LEU A 324 4.00 -15.30 -26.80
CA LEU A 324 2.69 -14.72 -26.50
C LEU A 324 2.58 -13.26 -26.95
N VAL A 325 3.64 -12.46 -26.75
CA VAL A 325 3.71 -11.09 -27.27
C VAL A 325 3.51 -11.08 -28.79
N GLU A 326 4.25 -11.92 -29.52
CA GLU A 326 4.13 -12.01 -30.98
C GLU A 326 2.76 -12.52 -31.42
N ALA A 327 2.19 -13.51 -30.73
CA ALA A 327 0.86 -14.03 -31.03
C ALA A 327 -0.24 -12.97 -30.82
N VAL A 328 -0.12 -12.13 -29.78
CA VAL A 328 -1.01 -10.98 -29.54
C VAL A 328 -0.89 -9.97 -30.68
N LYS A 329 0.33 -9.59 -31.07
CA LYS A 329 0.54 -8.68 -32.22
C LYS A 329 -0.04 -9.22 -33.51
N GLN A 330 0.13 -10.52 -33.78
CA GLN A 330 -0.45 -11.19 -34.95
C GLN A 330 -1.98 -11.22 -34.92
N LEU A 331 -2.59 -11.51 -33.77
CA LEU A 331 -4.05 -11.47 -33.59
C LEU A 331 -4.62 -10.09 -33.94
N TRP A 332 -3.90 -9.02 -33.58
CA TRP A 332 -4.26 -7.64 -33.89
C TRP A 332 -3.89 -7.19 -35.31
N GLY A 333 -3.19 -8.03 -36.09
CA GLY A 333 -2.69 -7.65 -37.42
C GLY A 333 -1.63 -6.55 -37.37
N GLN A 334 -0.91 -6.44 -36.26
CA GLN A 334 0.07 -5.37 -35.98
C GLN A 334 1.44 -5.95 -35.58
N PRO A 335 2.12 -6.70 -36.47
CA PRO A 335 3.42 -7.32 -36.15
C PRO A 335 4.54 -6.31 -35.82
N ALA A 336 4.39 -5.06 -36.26
CA ALA A 336 5.31 -3.96 -35.97
C ALA A 336 4.87 -3.09 -34.77
N ALA A 337 3.84 -3.52 -34.01
CA ALA A 337 3.43 -2.81 -32.80
C ALA A 337 4.61 -2.72 -31.81
N LYS A 338 4.75 -1.55 -31.21
CA LYS A 338 5.79 -1.29 -30.23
C LYS A 338 5.52 -2.10 -28.97
N ASP A 339 6.51 -2.83 -28.50
CA ASP A 339 6.49 -3.50 -27.22
C ASP A 339 7.75 -3.18 -26.41
N ARG A 340 7.61 -3.18 -25.09
CA ARG A 340 8.67 -2.82 -24.15
C ARG A 340 8.48 -3.60 -22.85
N ALA A 341 9.58 -4.14 -22.33
CA ALA A 341 9.56 -4.85 -21.06
C ALA A 341 9.30 -3.90 -19.89
N PHE A 342 8.68 -4.44 -18.84
CA PHE A 342 8.64 -3.83 -17.53
C PHE A 342 10.03 -3.92 -16.89
N GLU A 343 10.30 -3.02 -15.96
CA GLU A 343 11.53 -2.98 -15.16
C GLU A 343 11.26 -3.45 -13.74
N SER A 344 12.19 -4.19 -13.15
CA SER A 344 12.12 -4.59 -11.74
C SER A 344 12.71 -3.46 -10.90
N LEU A 345 11.89 -2.76 -10.10
CA LEU A 345 12.38 -1.63 -9.29
C LEU A 345 13.47 -2.03 -8.31
N MET A 346 13.41 -3.23 -7.75
CA MET A 346 14.45 -3.75 -6.85
C MET A 346 15.80 -3.98 -7.56
N LEU A 347 15.80 -4.25 -8.87
CA LEU A 347 17.04 -4.51 -9.62
C LEU A 347 17.55 -3.26 -10.33
N THR A 348 16.65 -2.39 -10.78
CA THR A 348 17.00 -1.18 -11.53
C THR A 348 17.44 -0.05 -10.60
N VAL A 349 16.75 0.14 -9.47
CA VAL A 349 16.98 1.31 -8.58
C VAL A 349 17.23 0.91 -7.12
N ASP A 350 17.51 -0.37 -6.86
CA ASP A 350 17.80 -0.89 -5.51
C ASP A 350 16.75 -0.47 -4.47
N LEU A 351 15.47 -0.71 -4.81
CA LEU A 351 14.30 -0.33 -4.00
C LEU A 351 14.17 -1.18 -2.71
N ILE A 352 15.12 -1.00 -1.79
CA ILE A 352 15.21 -1.63 -0.48
C ILE A 352 15.31 -0.52 0.57
N GLY A 353 14.37 -0.44 1.50
CA GLY A 353 14.22 0.67 2.44
C GLY A 353 15.51 1.09 3.13
N GLN A 354 16.27 0.13 3.67
CA GLN A 354 17.55 0.45 4.32
C GLN A 354 18.61 1.03 3.36
N HIS A 355 18.61 0.63 2.07
CA HIS A 355 19.53 1.19 1.07
C HIS A 355 19.08 2.59 0.64
N CYS A 356 17.77 2.80 0.48
CA CYS A 356 17.13 4.10 0.24
C CYS A 356 17.35 5.13 1.38
N LEU A 357 17.69 4.67 2.58
CA LEU A 357 18.06 5.57 3.69
C LEU A 357 19.54 5.98 3.66
N GLU A 358 20.41 5.14 3.10
CA GLU A 358 21.84 5.39 2.93
C GLU A 358 22.09 6.36 1.77
N ARG A 359 21.27 6.27 0.71
CA ARG A 359 21.19 7.24 -0.39
C ARG A 359 19.84 7.95 -0.26
N PRO A 360 19.70 9.18 0.28
CA PRO A 360 18.41 9.77 0.70
C PRO A 360 17.38 9.89 -0.45
N MET A 361 16.76 8.75 -0.76
CA MET A 361 15.96 8.46 -1.94
C MET A 361 14.61 7.95 -1.42
N ASN A 362 13.54 8.38 -2.09
CA ASN A 362 12.22 7.88 -1.87
C ASN A 362 12.12 6.41 -2.30
N CYS A 363 11.96 5.52 -1.33
CA CYS A 363 11.76 4.09 -1.55
C CYS A 363 10.32 3.72 -1.92
N LEU A 364 9.45 4.71 -2.12
CA LEU A 364 8.09 4.55 -2.65
C LEU A 364 7.22 3.61 -1.79
N GLY A 365 7.47 3.55 -0.47
CA GLY A 365 6.76 2.64 0.42
C GLY A 365 7.09 1.18 0.17
N ASP A 366 8.38 0.87 -0.07
CA ASP A 366 8.88 -0.48 -0.31
C ASP A 366 8.46 -1.48 0.78
N THR A 367 8.47 -2.77 0.45
CA THR A 367 8.29 -3.80 1.47
C THR A 367 8.96 -5.09 1.05
N GLN A 368 9.37 -5.89 2.04
CA GLN A 368 9.98 -7.19 1.78
C GLN A 368 9.00 -8.28 1.36
N ASP A 369 7.69 -8.05 1.47
CA ASP A 369 6.68 -9.04 1.11
C ASP A 369 6.15 -8.93 -0.33
N ALA A 370 6.68 -8.00 -1.13
CA ALA A 370 6.30 -7.81 -2.52
C ALA A 370 7.50 -7.65 -3.45
N ASP A 371 7.35 -8.09 -4.68
CA ASP A 371 8.14 -7.66 -5.84
C ASP A 371 7.36 -6.61 -6.64
N TYR A 372 8.06 -5.65 -7.25
CA TYR A 372 7.48 -4.51 -7.97
C TYR A 372 8.09 -4.39 -9.37
N GLN A 373 7.24 -4.58 -10.39
CA GLN A 373 7.61 -4.46 -11.79
C GLN A 373 6.82 -3.33 -12.42
N ILE A 374 7.49 -2.33 -13.00
CA ILE A 374 6.89 -1.11 -13.53
C ILE A 374 6.99 -1.04 -15.05
N SER A 375 5.92 -0.62 -15.71
CA SER A 375 5.90 -0.44 -17.16
C SER A 375 6.59 0.86 -17.60
N PRO A 376 6.93 0.96 -18.89
CA PRO A 376 7.14 2.25 -19.54
C PRO A 376 5.89 3.14 -19.43
N THR A 377 6.10 4.44 -19.58
CA THR A 377 5.02 5.43 -19.65
C THR A 377 4.36 5.38 -21.03
N GLU A 378 3.03 5.33 -21.09
CA GLU A 378 2.25 5.36 -22.33
C GLU A 378 1.06 6.32 -22.22
N SER A 379 0.65 6.89 -23.36
CA SER A 379 -0.64 7.59 -23.51
C SER A 379 -1.70 6.65 -24.10
N ILE A 380 -2.97 6.95 -23.83
CA ILE A 380 -4.14 6.24 -24.35
C ILE A 380 -5.17 7.21 -24.97
N ASP A 381 -4.73 8.41 -25.36
CA ASP A 381 -5.63 9.49 -25.79
C ASP A 381 -6.02 9.43 -27.26
N SER A 382 -5.26 8.73 -28.09
CA SER A 382 -5.49 8.62 -29.53
C SER A 382 -6.14 7.30 -29.93
N GLY A 383 -6.74 6.60 -28.97
CA GLY A 383 -7.40 5.31 -29.18
C GLY A 383 -6.46 4.11 -29.06
N GLU A 384 -5.30 4.27 -28.43
CA GLU A 384 -4.40 3.16 -28.15
C GLU A 384 -5.04 2.13 -27.20
N VAL A 385 -4.69 0.87 -27.42
CA VAL A 385 -4.98 -0.23 -26.51
C VAL A 385 -3.67 -0.77 -25.98
N LEU A 386 -3.53 -0.76 -24.66
CA LEU A 386 -2.34 -1.28 -23.98
C LEU A 386 -2.57 -2.75 -23.63
N ALA A 387 -1.81 -3.67 -24.20
CA ALA A 387 -1.82 -5.06 -23.80
C ALA A 387 -0.62 -5.34 -22.88
N VAL A 388 -0.86 -5.95 -21.72
CA VAL A 388 0.19 -6.44 -20.83
C VAL A 388 0.23 -7.94 -20.91
N VAL A 389 1.41 -8.48 -21.23
CA VAL A 389 1.68 -9.91 -21.33
C VAL A 389 2.72 -10.29 -20.28
N GLY A 390 2.48 -11.29 -19.45
CA GLY A 390 3.43 -11.68 -18.41
C GLY A 390 3.18 -13.03 -17.78
N THR A 391 4.04 -13.41 -16.84
CA THR A 391 3.85 -14.57 -15.96
C THR A 391 2.87 -14.22 -14.84
N LEU A 392 1.99 -15.16 -14.49
CA LEU A 392 1.07 -15.00 -13.36
C LEU A 392 1.71 -15.61 -12.10
N GLY A 393 2.15 -14.76 -11.17
CA GLY A 393 2.86 -15.17 -9.94
C GLY A 393 2.14 -16.26 -9.13
N THR A 394 0.80 -16.22 -9.07
CA THR A 394 0.02 -17.26 -8.37
C THR A 394 0.00 -18.61 -9.10
N ALA A 395 0.19 -18.63 -10.42
CA ALA A 395 0.27 -19.85 -11.24
C ALA A 395 1.70 -20.41 -11.32
N THR A 396 2.72 -19.54 -11.23
CA THR A 396 4.13 -19.96 -11.17
C THR A 396 4.56 -20.38 -9.76
N GLY A 397 3.75 -20.05 -8.75
CA GLY A 397 4.02 -20.35 -7.34
C GLY A 397 4.97 -19.34 -6.68
N ASN A 398 5.01 -18.11 -7.20
CA ASN A 398 5.81 -16.99 -6.71
C ASN A 398 4.99 -15.91 -5.98
N ALA A 399 3.67 -16.06 -5.89
CA ALA A 399 2.81 -15.17 -5.14
C ALA A 399 1.59 -15.90 -4.56
N THR A 400 1.08 -15.46 -3.40
CA THR A 400 -0.27 -15.79 -2.92
C THR A 400 -1.34 -14.87 -3.52
N TYR A 401 -0.90 -13.71 -4.01
CA TYR A 401 -1.70 -12.67 -4.64
C TYR A 401 -0.85 -11.89 -5.65
N THR A 402 -1.35 -11.76 -6.89
CA THR A 402 -0.74 -10.88 -7.91
C THR A 402 -1.70 -9.74 -8.23
N SER A 403 -1.16 -8.53 -8.36
CA SER A 403 -1.92 -7.33 -8.71
C SER A 403 -1.31 -6.62 -9.91
N LEU A 404 -2.14 -6.16 -10.84
CA LEU A 404 -1.74 -5.33 -11.98
C LEU A 404 -2.50 -4.00 -11.95
N ALA A 405 -1.81 -2.91 -11.62
CA ALA A 405 -2.44 -1.62 -11.36
C ALA A 405 -1.98 -0.54 -12.34
N PRO A 406 -2.88 -0.01 -13.18
CA PRO A 406 -2.67 1.24 -13.89
C PRO A 406 -2.66 2.44 -12.94
N ASN A 407 -1.70 3.34 -13.15
CA ASN A 407 -1.54 4.58 -12.40
C ASN A 407 -1.50 5.76 -13.36
N ARG A 408 -2.22 6.83 -13.02
CA ARG A 408 -2.17 8.14 -13.68
C ARG A 408 -0.88 8.85 -13.31
N ILE A 409 -0.15 9.30 -14.31
CA ILE A 409 1.14 10.00 -14.21
C ILE A 409 0.97 11.41 -14.81
N PRO A 410 1.51 12.48 -14.19
CA PRO A 410 2.55 12.50 -13.14
C PRO A 410 2.07 12.33 -11.70
N ALA A 411 0.77 12.42 -11.41
CA ALA A 411 0.25 12.47 -10.04
C ALA A 411 0.39 11.18 -9.21
N LEU A 412 0.88 10.08 -9.80
CA LEU A 412 1.03 8.75 -9.18
C LEU A 412 -0.25 8.28 -8.47
N VAL A 413 -1.38 8.38 -9.17
CA VAL A 413 -2.69 7.94 -8.65
C VAL A 413 -3.01 6.58 -9.24
N GLY A 414 -3.12 5.54 -8.42
CA GLY A 414 -3.67 4.26 -8.84
C GLY A 414 -5.15 4.41 -9.17
N VAL A 415 -5.53 4.10 -10.41
CA VAL A 415 -6.90 4.34 -10.91
C VAL A 415 -7.77 3.08 -10.89
N THR A 416 -7.15 1.90 -10.96
CA THR A 416 -7.82 0.60 -10.88
C THR A 416 -6.79 -0.47 -10.56
N ASN A 417 -7.24 -1.71 -10.34
CA ASN A 417 -6.37 -2.85 -10.08
C ASN A 417 -7.01 -4.14 -10.59
N ILE A 418 -6.26 -4.90 -11.37
CA ILE A 418 -6.64 -6.23 -11.85
C ILE A 418 -5.97 -7.27 -10.96
N SER A 419 -6.71 -8.29 -10.56
CA SER A 419 -6.24 -9.29 -9.60
C SER A 419 -5.97 -10.63 -10.28
N ASP A 420 -5.21 -11.53 -9.63
CA ASP A 420 -4.88 -12.83 -10.20
C ASP A 420 -6.09 -13.67 -10.66
N PRO A 421 -7.28 -13.64 -10.01
CA PRO A 421 -8.47 -14.29 -10.54
C PRO A 421 -8.89 -13.78 -11.93
N ASP A 422 -8.74 -12.48 -12.20
CA ASP A 422 -9.09 -11.87 -13.50
C ASP A 422 -8.02 -12.11 -14.57
N LEU A 423 -6.75 -12.22 -14.16
CA LEU A 423 -5.64 -12.51 -15.06
C LEU A 423 -5.61 -13.99 -15.48
N LYS A 424 -6.07 -14.89 -14.60
CA LYS A 424 -5.98 -16.33 -14.77
C LYS A 424 -6.75 -16.79 -16.01
N GLY A 425 -6.07 -17.54 -16.87
CA GLY A 425 -6.68 -18.12 -18.07
C GLY A 425 -6.85 -17.13 -19.23
N SER A 426 -6.46 -15.86 -19.06
CA SER A 426 -6.58 -14.84 -20.11
C SER A 426 -5.73 -15.15 -21.36
N ALA A 427 -4.65 -15.93 -21.21
CA ALA A 427 -3.81 -16.39 -22.31
C ALA A 427 -4.27 -17.71 -22.97
N SER A 428 -5.35 -18.34 -22.50
CA SER A 428 -5.79 -19.67 -22.96
C SER A 428 -6.12 -19.73 -24.46
N ALA A 429 -6.59 -18.63 -25.04
CA ALA A 429 -6.89 -18.50 -26.46
C ALA A 429 -5.66 -18.67 -27.38
N PHE A 430 -4.44 -18.62 -26.81
CA PHE A 430 -3.17 -18.76 -27.54
C PHE A 430 -2.51 -20.13 -27.33
N SER A 431 -3.19 -21.07 -26.66
CA SER A 431 -2.64 -22.39 -26.30
C SER A 431 -2.25 -23.29 -27.48
N GLU A 432 -2.75 -23.03 -28.69
CA GLU A 432 -2.37 -23.77 -29.89
C GLU A 432 -0.95 -23.40 -30.38
N THR A 433 -0.46 -22.21 -30.05
CA THR A 433 0.81 -21.66 -30.57
C THR A 433 1.80 -21.27 -29.47
N VAL A 434 1.35 -21.16 -28.22
CA VAL A 434 2.15 -20.72 -27.07
C VAL A 434 2.13 -21.80 -25.98
N GLY A 435 3.30 -22.15 -25.45
CA GLY A 435 3.44 -23.07 -24.33
C GLY A 435 3.07 -22.44 -22.98
N ASN A 436 2.74 -23.27 -21.99
CA ASN A 436 2.51 -22.83 -20.59
C ASN A 436 1.48 -21.70 -20.42
N THR A 437 0.47 -21.58 -21.29
CA THR A 437 -0.55 -20.50 -21.21
C THR A 437 -1.38 -20.53 -19.92
N ASP A 438 -1.34 -21.62 -19.16
CA ASP A 438 -1.90 -21.71 -17.80
C ASP A 438 -1.12 -20.89 -16.75
N LYS A 439 0.13 -20.53 -17.05
CA LYS A 439 1.03 -19.71 -16.21
C LYS A 439 1.23 -18.29 -16.73
N LEU A 440 0.70 -17.99 -17.91
CA LEU A 440 0.82 -16.69 -18.55
C LEU A 440 -0.52 -15.95 -18.52
N TYR A 441 -0.46 -14.65 -18.72
CA TYR A 441 -1.64 -13.81 -18.89
C TYR A 441 -1.45 -12.83 -20.04
N VAL A 442 -2.57 -12.40 -20.63
CA VAL A 442 -2.66 -11.20 -21.45
C VAL A 442 -3.87 -10.39 -21.00
N TYR A 443 -3.66 -9.14 -20.63
CA TYR A 443 -4.72 -8.26 -20.17
C TYR A 443 -4.64 -6.89 -20.84
N TYR A 444 -5.79 -6.33 -21.21
CA TYR A 444 -5.87 -5.11 -22.00
C TYR A 444 -6.40 -3.92 -21.18
N PHE A 445 -5.89 -2.73 -21.48
CA PHE A 445 -6.39 -1.46 -20.97
C PHE A 445 -6.67 -0.51 -22.13
N ALA A 446 -7.83 0.13 -22.13
CA ALA A 446 -8.25 1.04 -23.21
C ALA A 446 -9.26 2.07 -22.68
N ARG A 447 -9.51 3.14 -23.44
CA ARG A 447 -10.66 4.03 -23.18
C ARG A 447 -11.99 3.30 -23.29
N GLU A 448 -12.08 2.42 -24.28
CA GLU A 448 -13.27 1.61 -24.57
C GLU A 448 -12.84 0.16 -24.83
N CYS A 449 -13.44 -0.80 -24.15
CA CYS A 449 -13.09 -2.21 -24.35
C CYS A 449 -13.85 -2.84 -25.51
N GLY A 450 -15.08 -2.39 -25.78
CA GLY A 450 -15.95 -3.02 -26.78
C GLY A 450 -16.10 -4.52 -26.50
N ASN A 451 -15.85 -5.36 -27.50
CA ASN A 451 -15.93 -6.82 -27.38
C ASN A 451 -14.59 -7.49 -27.03
N LEU A 452 -13.57 -6.72 -26.66
CA LEU A 452 -12.25 -7.27 -26.33
C LEU A 452 -12.32 -8.03 -24.99
N PRO A 453 -12.04 -9.35 -24.96
CA PRO A 453 -12.00 -10.09 -23.71
C PRO A 453 -10.81 -9.63 -22.84
N ASN A 454 -10.93 -9.82 -21.52
CA ASN A 454 -9.86 -9.50 -20.56
C ASN A 454 -9.39 -8.04 -20.65
N CYS A 455 -10.34 -7.11 -20.74
CA CYS A 455 -10.08 -5.69 -20.91
C CYS A 455 -10.65 -4.88 -19.75
N ARG A 456 -9.91 -3.86 -19.30
CA ARG A 456 -10.38 -2.85 -18.33
C ARG A 456 -10.41 -1.48 -18.99
N GLU A 457 -11.55 -0.80 -18.85
CA GLU A 457 -11.70 0.58 -19.29
C GLU A 457 -10.98 1.55 -18.33
N ILE A 458 -10.28 2.52 -18.91
CA ILE A 458 -9.64 3.65 -18.23
C ILE A 458 -10.34 4.92 -18.68
N THR A 459 -11.26 5.43 -17.87
CA THR A 459 -12.08 6.60 -18.21
C THR A 459 -11.27 7.89 -18.21
N GLU A 460 -11.78 8.95 -18.85
CA GLU A 460 -11.16 10.29 -18.79
C GLU A 460 -11.18 10.89 -17.37
N GLU A 461 -12.09 10.43 -16.50
CA GLU A 461 -12.09 10.79 -15.08
C GLU A 461 -10.90 10.14 -14.33
N MET A 462 -10.62 8.87 -14.63
CA MET A 462 -9.48 8.15 -14.08
C MET A 462 -8.15 8.77 -14.54
N VAL A 463 -8.00 8.94 -15.86
CA VAL A 463 -6.81 9.49 -16.50
C VAL A 463 -7.28 10.56 -17.50
N PRO A 464 -7.20 11.86 -17.16
CA PRO A 464 -7.55 12.93 -18.08
C PRO A 464 -6.70 12.91 -19.35
N ARG A 465 -7.20 13.50 -20.44
CA ARG A 465 -6.38 13.68 -21.65
C ARG A 465 -5.17 14.56 -21.36
N GLY A 466 -4.02 14.20 -21.90
CA GLY A 466 -2.72 14.82 -21.66
C GLY A 466 -1.91 14.13 -20.57
N ASP A 467 -2.56 13.39 -19.67
CA ASP A 467 -1.88 12.54 -18.69
C ASP A 467 -1.52 11.18 -19.29
N ALA A 468 -0.59 10.49 -18.64
CA ALA A 468 -0.11 9.19 -19.08
C ALA A 468 -0.43 8.10 -18.07
N VAL A 469 -0.25 6.85 -18.51
CA VAL A 469 -0.42 5.64 -17.70
C VAL A 469 0.92 4.95 -17.54
N LYS A 470 1.23 4.54 -16.30
CA LYS A 470 2.18 3.47 -16.00
C LYS A 470 1.46 2.34 -15.27
N ILE A 471 1.80 1.11 -15.59
CA ILE A 471 1.21 -0.08 -15.00
C ILE A 471 2.24 -0.74 -14.08
N VAL A 472 1.84 -1.09 -12.87
CA VAL A 472 2.69 -1.77 -11.90
C VAL A 472 2.13 -3.17 -11.63
N GLN A 473 2.93 -4.19 -11.91
CA GLN A 473 2.69 -5.54 -11.43
C GLN A 473 3.32 -5.70 -10.06
N ARG A 474 2.60 -6.35 -9.14
CA ARG A 474 3.10 -6.70 -7.81
C ARG A 474 2.79 -8.16 -7.50
N ASN A 475 3.81 -8.87 -7.05
CA ASN A 475 3.72 -10.26 -6.63
C ASN A 475 3.94 -10.33 -5.12
N TYR A 476 2.88 -10.62 -4.37
CA TYR A 476 2.90 -10.63 -2.91
C TYR A 476 3.09 -12.03 -2.37
N VAL A 477 4.05 -12.17 -1.45
CA VAL A 477 4.36 -13.33 -0.61
C VAL A 477 4.46 -14.64 -1.38
N VAL A 478 5.66 -15.22 -1.44
CA VAL A 478 5.83 -16.56 -2.02
C VAL A 478 5.15 -17.59 -1.12
N PRO A 479 4.31 -18.51 -1.66
CA PRO A 479 3.76 -19.62 -0.88
C PRO A 479 4.86 -20.41 -0.16
N GLY A 480 4.75 -20.51 1.17
CA GLY A 480 5.77 -21.15 2.01
C GLY A 480 6.92 -20.24 2.46
N ALA A 481 6.91 -18.96 2.09
CA ALA A 481 7.80 -17.92 2.61
C ALA A 481 7.00 -16.85 3.39
N THR A 482 7.71 -15.86 3.94
CA THR A 482 7.15 -14.64 4.56
C THR A 482 7.41 -13.39 3.71
N ARG A 483 8.06 -13.56 2.54
CA ARG A 483 8.61 -12.49 1.71
C ARG A 483 8.16 -12.63 0.26
N GLY A 484 8.28 -11.54 -0.49
CA GLY A 484 8.03 -11.51 -1.92
C GLY A 484 9.09 -12.32 -2.69
N PRO A 485 8.84 -12.60 -3.97
CA PRO A 485 9.76 -13.41 -4.76
C PRO A 485 11.12 -12.72 -4.97
N GLU A 486 12.15 -13.54 -5.18
CA GLU A 486 13.48 -13.10 -5.62
C GLU A 486 13.42 -12.60 -7.08
N PRO A 487 13.60 -11.29 -7.33
CA PRO A 487 13.37 -10.69 -8.64
C PRO A 487 14.29 -11.22 -9.75
N LYS A 488 15.53 -11.66 -9.44
CA LYS A 488 16.46 -12.24 -10.44
C LYS A 488 15.96 -13.54 -11.06
N LYS A 489 14.95 -14.18 -10.45
CA LYS A 489 14.36 -15.44 -10.91
C LYS A 489 13.04 -15.25 -11.65
N LEU A 490 12.53 -14.02 -11.76
CA LEU A 490 11.26 -13.71 -12.40
C LEU A 490 11.45 -13.33 -13.88
N VAL A 491 10.36 -13.45 -14.65
CA VAL A 491 10.27 -12.85 -15.98
C VAL A 491 9.38 -11.63 -15.89
N ASN A 492 9.91 -10.46 -16.23
CA ASN A 492 9.13 -9.23 -16.21
C ASN A 492 8.05 -9.25 -17.31
N PRO A 493 6.86 -8.66 -17.06
CA PRO A 493 5.86 -8.46 -18.09
C PRO A 493 6.37 -7.59 -19.25
N THR A 494 5.66 -7.65 -20.37
CA THR A 494 5.86 -6.81 -21.55
C THR A 494 4.59 -6.02 -21.84
N LEU A 495 4.74 -4.71 -22.06
CA LEU A 495 3.69 -3.82 -22.53
C LEU A 495 3.72 -3.75 -24.06
N ILE A 496 2.57 -3.89 -24.70
CA ILE A 496 2.39 -3.71 -26.15
C ILE A 496 1.44 -2.55 -26.36
N GLN A 497 1.83 -1.58 -27.20
CA GLN A 497 0.98 -0.48 -27.62
C GLN A 497 0.34 -0.81 -28.97
N LEU A 498 -0.98 -0.99 -28.97
CA LEU A 498 -1.76 -1.39 -30.15
C LEU A 498 -2.64 -0.25 -30.64
N ASP A 499 -2.83 -0.16 -31.95
CA ASP A 499 -3.78 0.73 -32.61
C ASP A 499 -5.21 0.19 -32.43
N GLY A 500 -6.01 0.85 -31.59
CA GLY A 500 -7.38 0.46 -31.28
C GLY A 500 -8.37 0.67 -32.42
N ALA A 501 -7.98 1.28 -33.54
CA ALA A 501 -8.81 1.32 -34.76
C ALA A 501 -8.80 -0.02 -35.52
N LYS A 502 -7.82 -0.90 -35.23
CA LYS A 502 -7.61 -2.19 -35.90
C LYS A 502 -7.89 -3.37 -34.97
N ARG A 503 -9.01 -3.31 -34.24
CA ARG A 503 -9.37 -4.39 -33.29
C ARG A 503 -9.56 -5.72 -34.02
N PRO A 504 -9.16 -6.84 -33.41
CA PRO A 504 -9.48 -8.17 -33.93
C PRO A 504 -11.00 -8.31 -34.07
N SER A 505 -11.48 -8.89 -35.18
CA SER A 505 -12.87 -9.31 -35.27
C SER A 505 -13.12 -10.41 -34.23
N SER A 506 -14.22 -10.31 -33.47
CA SER A 506 -14.60 -11.32 -32.48
C SER A 506 -14.58 -12.71 -33.11
N ARG A 507 -13.76 -13.62 -32.56
CA ARG A 507 -13.78 -15.04 -32.93
C ARG A 507 -14.96 -15.73 -32.29
#